data_AF-A0A109W8U1-F1
#
_entry.id   AF-A0A109W8U1-F1
#
_cell.length_a   1.000
_cell.length_b   1.000
_cell.length_c   1.000
_cell.angle_alpha   90.00
_cell.angle_beta   90.00
_cell.angle_gamma   90.00
#
_symmetry.space_group_name_H-M   'P 1'
#
loop_
_entity.id
_entity.type
_entity.pdbx_description
1 polymer ?
#
loop_
_entity_poly.entity_id
_entity_poly.type
_entity_poly.pdbx_seq_one_letter_code
_entity_poly.pdbx_strand_id
1 'polypeptide(L)'
;MFHFFKKKTHKKLEINLQNNSMIINGTSLAFPLSLKDIEAALGKPDQVVKRDNKFIKYIYDNTGIVFEHSFSINNHLKKCKTYIDEEHLISTVFLYYGDFVKSMTGEKELPKQPCQAMVLSDGKSPYFFSDRHRVGDFNLILWTPYGTNFNGIAETITDTLSISYFPEIKHERESYKLKETDEELLHFDNINFKLTIIQVLMYDLRVLKPYFDIYDFAEEFSEEEIDTESIEIIQPALEYMINLPIPKKYAEQVQEIDMDGGNEIYMNLIPQWDGEDETFDLNEVGVEELRQFPNLEEATIMSSNFKQVKAVFDEAGIDVELL
;
A
#
# COMPACT_ATOMS: atom_id res chain seq x y z
N MET A 1 11.91 36.95 -50.32
CA MET A 1 10.97 35.82 -50.22
C MET A 1 11.40 35.00 -49.00
N PHE A 2 10.91 35.35 -47.81
CA PHE A 2 11.29 34.70 -46.55
C PHE A 2 10.42 33.46 -46.34
N HIS A 3 11.03 32.28 -46.36
CA HIS A 3 10.37 31.03 -45.99
C HIS A 3 10.12 31.04 -44.47
N PHE A 4 8.85 31.20 -44.09
CA PHE A 4 8.40 30.88 -42.74
C PHE A 4 8.47 29.36 -42.54
N PHE A 5 9.44 28.90 -41.76
CA PHE A 5 9.40 27.55 -41.20
C PHE A 5 8.19 27.46 -40.27
N LYS A 6 7.14 26.77 -40.71
CA LYS A 6 6.10 26.27 -39.80
C LYS A 6 6.78 25.31 -38.82
N LYS A 7 7.05 25.76 -37.59
CA LYS A 7 7.31 24.86 -36.45
C LYS A 7 6.13 23.90 -36.39
N LYS A 8 6.35 22.61 -36.67
CA LYS A 8 5.42 21.55 -36.26
C LYS A 8 5.38 21.59 -34.74
N THR A 9 4.31 22.12 -34.18
CA THR A 9 3.99 21.93 -32.77
C THR A 9 3.66 20.45 -32.60
N HIS A 10 4.64 19.65 -32.20
CA HIS A 10 4.37 18.32 -31.68
C HIS A 10 3.50 18.53 -30.44
N LYS A 11 2.25 18.04 -30.48
CA LYS A 11 1.36 18.09 -29.33
C LYS A 11 2.04 17.31 -28.21
N LYS A 12 2.36 18.00 -27.11
CA LYS A 12 2.97 17.41 -25.91
C LYS A 12 2.01 16.32 -25.41
N LEU A 13 2.55 15.16 -25.04
CA LEU A 13 1.77 14.05 -24.47
C LEU A 13 1.04 14.59 -23.23
N GLU A 14 -0.27 14.36 -23.12
CA GLU A 14 -1.06 14.79 -21.96
C GLU A 14 -1.53 13.55 -21.20
N ILE A 15 -1.32 13.58 -19.89
CA ILE A 15 -1.73 12.57 -18.93
C ILE A 15 -2.64 13.26 -17.93
N ASN A 16 -3.88 12.81 -17.79
CA ASN A 16 -4.83 13.36 -16.82
C ASN A 16 -5.32 12.26 -15.89
N LEU A 17 -5.12 12.44 -14.58
CA LEU A 17 -5.54 11.53 -13.53
C LEU A 17 -6.94 11.92 -13.05
N GLN A 18 -7.86 10.96 -13.03
CA GLN A 18 -9.24 11.14 -12.59
C GLN A 18 -9.76 9.86 -11.94
N ASN A 19 -10.23 9.94 -10.70
CA ASN A 19 -10.71 8.79 -9.92
C ASN A 19 -9.66 7.65 -9.89
N ASN A 20 -9.93 6.54 -10.59
CA ASN A 20 -9.05 5.38 -10.73
C ASN A 20 -8.40 5.26 -12.13
N SER A 21 -8.49 6.30 -12.96
CA SER A 21 -8.10 6.25 -14.36
C SER A 21 -6.99 7.24 -14.70
N MET A 22 -6.05 6.80 -15.53
CA MET A 22 -5.05 7.63 -16.19
C MET A 22 -5.44 7.79 -17.66
N ILE A 23 -5.78 9.01 -18.07
CA ILE A 23 -6.16 9.31 -19.45
C ILE A 23 -4.92 9.78 -20.19
N ILE A 24 -4.44 8.98 -21.16
CA ILE A 24 -3.29 9.30 -22.00
C ILE A 24 -3.76 9.55 -23.44
N ASN A 25 -3.57 10.78 -23.94
CA ASN A 25 -4.01 11.18 -25.29
C ASN A 25 -5.50 10.87 -25.59
N GLY A 26 -6.37 10.90 -24.58
CA GLY A 26 -7.79 10.59 -24.71
C GLY A 26 -8.15 9.11 -24.59
N THR A 27 -7.17 8.22 -24.44
CA THR A 27 -7.40 6.81 -24.08
C THR A 27 -7.40 6.68 -22.57
N SER A 28 -8.48 6.16 -21.99
CA SER A 28 -8.59 5.96 -20.54
C SER A 28 -8.01 4.60 -20.15
N LEU A 29 -7.04 4.60 -19.23
CA LEU A 29 -6.47 3.41 -18.61
C LEU A 29 -6.99 3.34 -17.16
N ALA A 30 -7.94 2.44 -16.90
CA ALA A 30 -8.52 2.26 -15.56
C ALA A 30 -7.70 1.24 -14.77
N PHE A 31 -7.19 1.65 -13.61
CA PHE A 31 -6.35 0.79 -12.77
C PHE A 31 -7.20 -0.17 -11.92
N PRO A 32 -6.62 -1.34 -11.53
CA PRO A 32 -5.26 -1.80 -11.86
C PRO A 32 -5.14 -2.29 -13.32
N LEU A 33 -3.95 -2.15 -13.91
CA LEU A 33 -3.76 -2.40 -15.35
C LEU A 33 -3.10 -3.76 -15.64
N SER A 34 -3.40 -4.30 -16.81
CA SER A 34 -2.61 -5.36 -17.45
C SER A 34 -1.63 -4.79 -18.47
N LEU A 35 -0.64 -5.60 -18.89
CA LEU A 35 0.25 -5.21 -20.01
C LEU A 35 -0.56 -4.94 -21.29
N LYS A 36 -1.65 -5.70 -21.51
CA LYS A 36 -2.49 -5.58 -22.70
C LYS A 36 -3.18 -4.21 -22.76
N ASP A 37 -3.60 -3.66 -21.63
CA ASP A 37 -4.21 -2.33 -21.56
C ASP A 37 -3.21 -1.25 -21.97
N ILE A 38 -1.98 -1.36 -21.47
CA ILE A 38 -0.90 -0.42 -21.79
C ILE A 38 -0.49 -0.56 -23.27
N GLU A 39 -0.36 -1.78 -23.79
CA GLU A 39 -0.03 -2.02 -25.19
C GLU A 39 -1.11 -1.48 -26.15
N ALA A 40 -2.38 -1.53 -25.75
CA ALA A 40 -3.46 -0.94 -26.53
C ALA A 40 -3.38 0.59 -26.62
N ALA A 41 -2.87 1.26 -25.57
CA ALA A 41 -2.77 2.71 -25.51
C ALA A 41 -1.43 3.27 -26.07
N LEU A 42 -0.32 2.58 -25.81
CA LEU A 42 1.04 3.09 -26.07
C LEU A 42 1.84 2.22 -27.05
N GLY A 43 1.33 1.06 -27.45
CA GLY A 43 2.09 0.04 -28.15
C GLY A 43 3.02 -0.74 -27.23
N LYS A 44 3.89 -1.57 -27.81
CA LYS A 44 4.81 -2.42 -27.03
C LYS A 44 5.87 -1.59 -26.30
N PRO A 45 6.26 -1.97 -25.08
CA PRO A 45 7.37 -1.34 -24.39
C PRO A 45 8.69 -1.60 -25.14
N ASP A 46 9.63 -0.67 -25.04
CA ASP A 46 10.97 -0.79 -25.62
C ASP A 46 11.82 -1.80 -24.82
N GLN A 47 11.58 -1.91 -23.51
CA GLN A 47 12.27 -2.85 -22.63
C GLN A 47 11.29 -3.49 -21.62
N VAL A 48 11.56 -4.74 -21.28
CA VAL A 48 10.87 -5.46 -20.19
C VAL A 48 11.93 -5.99 -19.24
N VAL A 49 11.88 -5.57 -17.98
CA VAL A 49 12.83 -6.02 -16.94
C VAL A 49 12.07 -6.74 -15.84
N LYS A 50 12.51 -7.96 -15.52
CA LYS A 50 11.91 -8.80 -14.48
C LYS A 50 12.89 -8.98 -13.32
N ARG A 51 12.36 -8.87 -12.10
CA ARG A 51 13.02 -9.30 -10.86
C ARG A 51 12.06 -10.27 -10.17
N ASP A 52 12.47 -11.53 -10.09
CA ASP A 52 11.65 -12.60 -9.54
C ASP A 52 11.10 -12.24 -8.16
N ASN A 53 9.81 -12.48 -7.97
CA ASN A 53 9.02 -12.16 -6.76
C ASN A 53 9.10 -10.71 -6.28
N LYS A 54 9.56 -9.77 -7.12
CA LYS A 54 9.61 -8.34 -6.78
C LYS A 54 8.76 -7.52 -7.72
N PHE A 55 9.17 -7.45 -8.99
CA PHE A 55 8.46 -6.61 -9.96
C PHE A 55 8.71 -7.01 -11.41
N ILE A 56 7.84 -6.50 -12.28
CA ILE A 56 8.07 -6.42 -13.73
C ILE A 56 7.94 -4.96 -14.16
N LYS A 57 9.00 -4.42 -14.80
CA LYS A 57 9.02 -3.07 -15.37
C LYS A 57 8.84 -3.10 -16.88
N TYR A 58 7.92 -2.29 -17.39
CA TYR A 58 7.68 -2.06 -18.81
C TYR A 58 8.11 -0.63 -19.15
N ILE A 59 9.21 -0.50 -19.89
CA ILE A 59 9.91 0.77 -20.11
C ILE A 59 9.65 1.29 -21.52
N TYR A 60 9.16 2.51 -21.62
CA TYR A 60 8.98 3.24 -22.87
C TYR A 60 10.06 4.33 -22.98
N ASP A 61 11.11 4.00 -23.72
CA ASP A 61 12.37 4.76 -23.77
C ASP A 61 12.19 6.18 -24.25
N ASN A 62 11.39 6.36 -25.30
CA ASN A 62 11.24 7.66 -25.97
C ASN A 62 10.24 8.58 -25.26
N THR A 63 9.34 8.03 -24.45
CA THR A 63 8.35 8.81 -23.70
C THR A 63 8.78 9.08 -22.27
N GLY A 64 9.81 8.40 -21.76
CA GLY A 64 10.27 8.54 -20.37
C GLY A 64 9.30 7.97 -19.34
N ILE A 65 8.49 6.98 -19.74
CA ILE A 65 7.44 6.37 -18.91
C ILE A 65 7.84 4.93 -18.57
N VAL A 66 7.69 4.55 -17.31
CA VAL A 66 7.85 3.16 -16.86
C VAL A 66 6.61 2.73 -16.10
N PHE A 67 6.03 1.61 -16.49
CA PHE A 67 4.97 0.95 -15.73
C PHE A 67 5.56 -0.19 -14.92
N GLU A 68 5.11 -0.35 -13.68
CA GLU A 68 5.57 -1.38 -12.76
C GLU A 68 4.41 -2.26 -12.30
N HIS A 69 4.56 -3.56 -12.55
CA HIS A 69 3.82 -4.62 -11.91
C HIS A 69 4.50 -4.95 -10.58
N SER A 70 3.78 -4.83 -9.46
CA SER A 70 4.26 -5.25 -8.15
C SER A 70 3.45 -6.43 -7.66
N PHE A 71 4.11 -7.46 -7.13
CA PHE A 71 3.40 -8.61 -6.54
C PHE A 71 2.79 -8.26 -5.17
N SER A 72 3.39 -7.31 -4.45
CA SER A 72 2.93 -6.91 -3.11
C SER A 72 1.57 -6.20 -3.12
N ILE A 73 1.16 -5.60 -4.24
CA ILE A 73 -0.11 -4.85 -4.32
C ILE A 73 -1.34 -5.77 -4.30
N ASN A 74 -1.16 -7.07 -4.58
CA ASN A 74 -2.25 -8.02 -4.74
C ASN A 74 -3.19 -8.06 -3.53
N ASN A 75 -2.64 -8.15 -2.32
CA ASN A 75 -3.43 -8.19 -1.09
C ASN A 75 -4.27 -6.90 -0.93
N HIS A 76 -3.64 -5.74 -1.13
CA HIS A 76 -4.33 -4.44 -1.07
C HIS A 76 -5.50 -4.34 -2.06
N LEU A 77 -5.33 -4.80 -3.30
CA LEU A 77 -6.39 -4.78 -4.31
C LEU A 77 -7.56 -5.69 -3.94
N LYS A 78 -7.28 -6.87 -3.35
CA LYS A 78 -8.32 -7.78 -2.87
C LYS A 78 -9.11 -7.13 -1.73
N LYS A 79 -8.43 -6.51 -0.76
CA LYS A 79 -9.04 -5.74 0.33
C LYS A 79 -9.95 -4.64 -0.22
N CYS A 80 -9.47 -3.86 -1.19
CA CYS A 80 -10.23 -2.76 -1.79
C CYS A 80 -11.38 -3.22 -2.70
N LYS A 81 -11.53 -4.53 -2.96
CA LYS A 81 -12.48 -5.10 -3.93
C LYS A 81 -12.27 -4.56 -5.35
N THR A 82 -11.01 -4.28 -5.70
CA THR A 82 -10.58 -3.79 -7.01
C THR A 82 -9.67 -4.76 -7.75
N TYR A 83 -9.29 -5.88 -7.11
CA TYR A 83 -8.61 -6.99 -7.76
C TYR A 83 -9.42 -7.57 -8.92
N ILE A 84 -8.76 -7.79 -10.06
CA ILE A 84 -9.36 -8.35 -11.27
C ILE A 84 -8.84 -9.78 -11.46
N ASP A 85 -7.54 -9.92 -11.74
CA ASP A 85 -6.82 -11.19 -11.91
C ASP A 85 -5.30 -10.96 -11.80
N GLU A 86 -4.51 -12.02 -11.96
CA GLU A 86 -3.04 -11.99 -11.87
C GLU A 86 -2.36 -11.18 -12.99
N GLU A 87 -3.05 -10.92 -14.10
CA GLU A 87 -2.51 -10.07 -15.17
C GLU A 87 -2.65 -8.58 -14.83
N HIS A 88 -3.58 -8.20 -13.95
CA HIS A 88 -3.91 -6.82 -13.58
C HIS A 88 -3.26 -6.39 -12.25
N LEU A 89 -1.93 -6.49 -12.18
CA LEU A 89 -1.15 -6.07 -11.01
C LEU A 89 -0.20 -4.90 -11.31
N ILE A 90 -0.38 -4.22 -12.46
CA ILE A 90 0.32 -2.96 -12.73
C ILE A 90 -0.41 -1.85 -12.01
N SER A 91 0.22 -1.36 -10.95
CA SER A 91 -0.32 -0.33 -10.06
C SER A 91 0.49 0.96 -10.08
N THR A 92 1.75 0.93 -10.54
CA THR A 92 2.64 2.10 -10.42
C THR A 92 3.17 2.55 -11.78
N VAL A 93 3.23 3.87 -11.96
CA VAL A 93 3.79 4.53 -13.13
C VAL A 93 4.85 5.54 -12.70
N PHE A 94 6.03 5.46 -13.30
CA PHE A 94 7.10 6.43 -13.12
C PHE A 94 7.24 7.29 -14.38
N LEU A 95 7.31 8.60 -14.18
CA LEU A 95 7.53 9.60 -15.21
C LEU A 95 8.88 10.27 -14.92
N TYR A 96 9.90 9.93 -15.70
CA TYR A 96 11.27 10.39 -15.47
C TYR A 96 11.51 11.76 -16.10
N TYR A 97 11.20 12.85 -15.38
CA TYR A 97 11.43 14.21 -15.86
C TYR A 97 12.89 14.67 -15.71
N GLY A 98 13.16 15.86 -16.25
CA GLY A 98 14.44 16.56 -16.13
C GLY A 98 15.17 16.73 -17.46
N ASP A 99 16.32 17.40 -17.41
CA ASP A 99 17.21 17.57 -18.57
C ASP A 99 17.83 16.23 -19.02
N PHE A 100 17.99 15.31 -18.07
CA PHE A 100 18.45 13.95 -18.27
C PHE A 100 17.72 13.01 -17.31
N VAL A 101 17.55 11.76 -17.72
CA VAL A 101 16.94 10.73 -16.88
C VAL A 101 17.85 10.43 -15.69
N LYS A 102 17.31 10.57 -14.48
CA LYS A 102 18.00 10.28 -13.21
C LYS A 102 17.25 9.21 -12.44
N SER A 103 18.01 8.35 -11.78
CA SER A 103 17.48 7.40 -10.83
C SER A 103 17.04 8.09 -9.53
N MET A 104 15.97 7.58 -8.93
CA MET A 104 15.43 8.05 -7.64
C MET A 104 16.20 7.46 -6.46
N THR A 105 16.48 6.15 -6.48
CA THR A 105 17.02 5.39 -5.33
C THR A 105 18.18 4.46 -5.70
N GLY A 106 18.81 4.69 -6.85
CA GLY A 106 19.90 3.86 -7.40
C GLY A 106 19.45 2.78 -8.40
N GLU A 107 18.18 2.77 -8.83
CA GLU A 107 17.67 1.87 -9.86
C GLU A 107 18.38 2.04 -11.21
N LYS A 108 18.53 0.94 -11.95
CA LYS A 108 19.26 0.92 -13.22
C LYS A 108 18.34 0.81 -14.44
N GLU A 109 17.12 0.37 -14.20
CA GLU A 109 16.07 0.12 -15.19
C GLU A 109 15.39 1.44 -15.59
N LEU A 110 16.12 2.27 -16.33
CA LEU A 110 15.72 3.64 -16.68
C LEU A 110 15.37 3.76 -18.18
N PRO A 111 14.42 4.64 -18.55
CA PRO A 111 14.17 4.98 -19.95
C PRO A 111 15.36 5.76 -20.54
N LYS A 112 15.51 5.74 -21.86
CA LYS A 112 16.59 6.48 -22.55
C LYS A 112 16.36 7.99 -22.64
N GLN A 113 15.12 8.46 -22.66
CA GLN A 113 14.77 9.88 -22.81
C GLN A 113 13.91 10.35 -21.64
N PRO A 114 14.04 11.64 -21.23
CA PRO A 114 13.19 12.19 -20.19
C PRO A 114 11.75 12.34 -20.67
N CYS A 115 10.84 12.19 -19.71
CA CYS A 115 9.42 12.41 -19.89
C CYS A 115 9.16 13.86 -20.28
N GLN A 116 8.39 14.01 -21.35
CA GLN A 116 7.89 15.30 -21.80
C GLN A 116 6.36 15.35 -21.68
N ALA A 117 5.73 14.49 -20.89
CA ALA A 117 4.29 14.55 -20.69
C ALA A 117 3.89 15.75 -19.82
N MET A 118 2.74 16.35 -20.07
CA MET A 118 2.07 17.22 -19.12
C MET A 118 1.13 16.36 -18.27
N VAL A 119 1.28 16.43 -16.94
CA VAL A 119 0.44 15.70 -16.00
C VAL A 119 -0.59 16.66 -15.41
N LEU A 120 -1.85 16.21 -15.37
CA LEU A 120 -2.97 16.90 -14.78
C LEU A 120 -3.66 15.98 -13.75
N SER A 121 -4.24 16.58 -12.72
CA SER A 121 -5.14 16.00 -11.74
C SER A 121 -6.49 16.69 -11.89
N ASP A 122 -7.54 15.97 -12.31
CA ASP A 122 -8.87 16.52 -12.59
C ASP A 122 -8.84 17.77 -13.49
N GLY A 123 -7.99 17.73 -14.53
CA GLY A 123 -7.83 18.81 -15.50
C GLY A 123 -7.04 20.03 -15.00
N LYS A 124 -6.43 19.96 -13.82
CA LYS A 124 -5.58 21.02 -13.24
C LYS A 124 -4.16 20.50 -13.00
N SER A 125 -3.19 21.39 -12.82
CA SER A 125 -1.86 20.97 -12.36
C SER A 125 -1.95 20.29 -10.98
N PRO A 126 -1.23 19.17 -10.75
CA PRO A 126 -1.16 18.56 -9.42
C PRO A 126 -0.66 19.54 -8.36
N TYR A 127 -1.20 19.44 -7.15
CA TYR A 127 -0.81 20.29 -6.02
C TYR A 127 -0.09 19.47 -4.95
N PHE A 128 1.24 19.59 -4.89
CA PHE A 128 2.03 18.84 -3.91
C PHE A 128 2.04 19.57 -2.56
N PHE A 129 1.58 18.90 -1.50
CA PHE A 129 1.88 19.28 -0.13
C PHE A 129 3.20 18.62 0.22
N SER A 130 4.25 19.41 0.39
CA SER A 130 5.60 18.87 0.35
C SER A 130 5.89 18.18 -0.99
N ASP A 131 6.29 16.91 -1.01
CA ASP A 131 6.54 16.10 -2.19
C ASP A 131 5.40 15.12 -2.51
N ARG A 132 4.30 15.16 -1.76
CA ARG A 132 3.18 14.23 -1.87
C ARG A 132 1.93 14.90 -2.41
N HIS A 133 1.13 14.16 -3.18
CA HIS A 133 -0.23 14.54 -3.56
C HIS A 133 -1.11 13.30 -3.68
N ARG A 134 -2.41 13.46 -3.42
CA ARG A 134 -3.41 12.41 -3.66
C ARG A 134 -4.50 12.94 -4.57
N VAL A 135 -4.84 12.17 -5.60
CA VAL A 135 -5.94 12.47 -6.54
C VAL A 135 -6.70 11.19 -6.84
N GLY A 136 -7.99 11.15 -6.48
CA GLY A 136 -8.77 9.91 -6.55
C GLY A 136 -8.08 8.78 -5.79
N ASP A 137 -7.87 7.65 -6.47
CA ASP A 137 -7.20 6.48 -5.93
C ASP A 137 -5.68 6.49 -6.15
N PHE A 138 -5.09 7.61 -6.58
CA PHE A 138 -3.65 7.70 -6.86
C PHE A 138 -2.89 8.48 -5.80
N ASN A 139 -1.79 7.87 -5.34
CA ASN A 139 -0.74 8.51 -4.55
C ASN A 139 0.39 8.98 -5.47
N LEU A 140 0.75 10.24 -5.38
CA LEU A 140 1.80 10.87 -6.18
C LEU A 140 2.98 11.23 -5.27
N ILE A 141 4.17 10.92 -5.74
CA ILE A 141 5.44 11.31 -5.10
C ILE A 141 6.31 12.01 -6.13
N LEU A 142 6.67 13.25 -5.84
CA LEU A 142 7.65 14.00 -6.61
C LEU A 142 9.04 13.84 -5.98
N TRP A 143 9.93 13.08 -6.62
CA TRP A 143 11.25 12.73 -6.09
C TRP A 143 12.25 13.90 -6.18
N THR A 144 12.01 14.95 -5.40
CA THR A 144 12.89 16.14 -5.35
C THR A 144 14.15 15.85 -4.52
N PRO A 145 15.28 16.52 -4.80
CA PRO A 145 16.48 16.43 -3.96
C PRO A 145 16.30 17.02 -2.55
N TYR A 146 15.20 17.74 -2.29
CA TYR A 146 14.88 18.33 -1.00
C TYR A 146 13.99 17.43 -0.13
N GLY A 147 13.56 16.27 -0.66
CA GLY A 147 12.66 15.34 0.03
C GLY A 147 11.34 16.00 0.43
N THR A 148 10.89 15.73 1.66
CA THR A 148 9.64 16.19 2.25
C THR A 148 9.64 17.68 2.68
N ASN A 149 10.54 18.52 2.14
CA ASN A 149 10.59 19.95 2.46
C ASN A 149 10.28 20.85 1.24
N PHE A 150 9.45 20.39 0.30
CA PHE A 150 9.06 21.17 -0.87
C PHE A 150 7.83 22.06 -0.62
N ASN A 151 8.05 23.35 -0.36
CA ASN A 151 6.97 24.34 -0.32
C ASN A 151 6.84 25.00 -1.70
N GLY A 152 5.93 24.55 -2.58
CA GLY A 152 5.81 25.15 -3.91
C GLY A 152 4.56 24.81 -4.72
N ILE A 153 4.14 25.74 -5.57
CA ILE A 153 3.17 25.51 -6.65
C ILE A 153 3.97 24.95 -7.84
N ALA A 154 3.77 23.67 -8.18
CA ALA A 154 4.44 23.06 -9.32
C ALA A 154 3.82 23.55 -10.65
N GLU A 155 4.26 24.72 -11.14
CA GLU A 155 3.91 25.13 -12.51
C GLU A 155 4.60 24.22 -13.55
N THR A 156 5.67 23.51 -13.18
CA THR A 156 6.30 22.50 -14.03
C THR A 156 6.97 21.42 -13.18
N ILE A 157 6.63 20.16 -13.44
CA ILE A 157 7.30 19.00 -12.84
C ILE A 157 8.65 18.80 -13.54
N THR A 158 9.74 18.90 -12.78
CA THR A 158 11.13 18.77 -13.28
C THR A 158 11.84 17.52 -12.82
N ASP A 159 11.33 16.88 -11.78
CA ASP A 159 11.90 15.71 -11.14
C ASP A 159 11.00 14.49 -11.36
N THR A 160 11.55 13.29 -11.16
CA THR A 160 10.81 12.06 -11.39
C THR A 160 9.53 12.05 -10.54
N LEU A 161 8.40 11.73 -11.18
CA LEU A 161 7.11 11.58 -10.53
C LEU A 161 6.73 10.11 -10.52
N SER A 162 6.46 9.53 -9.36
CA SER A 162 5.78 8.24 -9.25
C SER A 162 4.30 8.44 -8.96
N ILE A 163 3.46 7.65 -9.62
CA ILE A 163 2.01 7.64 -9.51
C ILE A 163 1.62 6.20 -9.19
N SER A 164 1.17 5.95 -7.96
CA SER A 164 0.77 4.62 -7.50
C SER A 164 -0.73 4.57 -7.29
N TYR A 165 -1.40 3.63 -7.96
CA TYR A 165 -2.79 3.27 -7.70
C TYR A 165 -2.87 2.55 -6.36
N PHE A 166 -3.49 3.21 -5.40
CA PHE A 166 -3.68 2.74 -4.03
C PHE A 166 -5.08 3.18 -3.55
N PRO A 167 -6.13 2.47 -4.02
CA PRO A 167 -7.51 2.79 -3.67
C PRO A 167 -7.75 2.66 -2.17
N GLU A 168 -8.74 3.37 -1.68
CA GLU A 168 -9.12 3.27 -0.26
C GLU A 168 -9.85 1.98 0.02
N ILE A 169 -9.53 1.40 1.16
CA ILE A 169 -10.35 0.35 1.75
C ILE A 169 -11.66 0.99 2.17
N LYS A 170 -12.74 0.60 1.49
CA LYS A 170 -14.09 0.96 1.91
C LYS A 170 -14.57 0.01 2.99
N HIS A 171 -15.07 0.58 4.08
CA HIS A 171 -15.80 -0.12 5.14
C HIS A 171 -17.10 0.61 5.47
N GLU A 172 -18.02 -0.13 6.09
CA GLU A 172 -19.23 0.44 6.67
C GLU A 172 -18.94 0.71 8.14
N ARG A 173 -19.27 1.91 8.60
CA ARG A 173 -19.12 2.27 10.00
C ARG A 173 -20.13 1.51 10.85
N GLU A 174 -19.63 0.84 11.87
CA GLU A 174 -20.40 0.12 12.88
C GLU A 174 -20.03 0.67 14.27
N SER A 175 -20.86 0.47 15.28
CA SER A 175 -20.55 0.95 16.63
C SER A 175 -19.39 0.17 17.24
N TYR A 176 -18.46 0.89 17.86
CA TYR A 176 -17.33 0.33 18.59
C TYR A 176 -17.68 -0.12 20.02
N LYS A 177 -18.96 -0.27 20.35
CA LYS A 177 -19.36 -0.89 21.61
C LYS A 177 -19.20 -2.41 21.50
N LEU A 178 -18.27 -2.94 22.30
CA LEU A 178 -18.05 -4.38 22.40
C LEU A 178 -19.34 -5.08 22.85
N LYS A 179 -19.70 -6.15 22.14
CA LYS A 179 -20.89 -6.95 22.43
C LYS A 179 -20.48 -8.15 23.26
N GLU A 180 -21.27 -8.45 24.29
CA GLU A 180 -21.19 -9.74 24.96
C GLU A 180 -21.55 -10.86 23.99
N THR A 181 -20.88 -11.99 24.12
CA THR A 181 -21.10 -13.18 23.30
C THR A 181 -21.01 -14.44 24.15
N ASP A 182 -21.91 -15.38 23.88
CA ASP A 182 -21.90 -16.72 24.50
C ASP A 182 -21.01 -17.72 23.72
N GLU A 183 -20.39 -17.27 22.63
CA GLU A 183 -19.50 -18.11 21.81
C GLU A 183 -18.19 -18.41 22.55
N GLU A 184 -17.61 -19.60 22.30
CA GLU A 184 -16.27 -19.92 22.76
C GLU A 184 -15.25 -18.98 22.10
N LEU A 185 -14.40 -18.34 22.91
CA LEU A 185 -13.44 -17.35 22.46
C LEU A 185 -12.03 -17.95 22.37
N LEU A 186 -11.24 -17.38 21.47
CA LEU A 186 -9.80 -17.57 21.46
C LEU A 186 -9.17 -16.91 22.68
N HIS A 187 -8.10 -17.53 23.16
CA HIS A 187 -7.31 -17.07 24.28
C HIS A 187 -5.96 -16.55 23.80
N PHE A 188 -5.50 -15.43 24.35
CA PHE A 188 -4.22 -14.83 24.03
C PHE A 188 -3.55 -14.39 25.31
N ASP A 189 -2.32 -14.88 25.52
CA ASP A 189 -1.39 -14.39 26.54
C ASP A 189 -0.50 -13.30 25.94
N ASN A 190 -0.23 -13.38 24.63
CA ASN A 190 0.60 -12.42 23.91
C ASN A 190 -0.27 -11.41 23.12
N ILE A 191 -0.19 -10.14 23.50
CA ILE A 191 -0.95 -9.07 22.82
C ILE A 191 -0.54 -8.89 21.37
N ASN A 192 0.75 -8.93 21.04
CA ASN A 192 1.22 -8.78 19.65
C ASN A 192 0.73 -9.94 18.76
N PHE A 193 0.62 -11.15 19.32
CA PHE A 193 -0.02 -12.26 18.61
C PHE A 193 -1.51 -12.00 18.39
N LYS A 194 -2.23 -11.51 19.41
CA LYS A 194 -3.63 -11.13 19.27
C LYS A 194 -3.82 -10.06 18.17
N LEU A 195 -2.98 -9.02 18.14
CA LEU A 195 -3.01 -7.98 17.11
C LEU A 195 -2.77 -8.57 15.72
N THR A 196 -1.84 -9.51 15.60
CA THR A 196 -1.58 -10.24 14.35
C THR A 196 -2.79 -11.05 13.88
N ILE A 197 -3.50 -11.70 14.79
CA ILE A 197 -4.75 -12.41 14.44
C ILE A 197 -5.88 -11.45 14.11
N ILE A 198 -5.97 -10.30 14.78
CA ILE A 198 -6.91 -9.23 14.41
C ILE A 198 -6.59 -8.75 12.99
N GLN A 199 -5.31 -8.59 12.63
CA GLN A 199 -4.91 -8.20 11.29
C GLN A 199 -5.54 -9.12 10.23
N VAL A 200 -5.30 -10.42 10.38
CA VAL A 200 -5.79 -11.43 9.45
C VAL A 200 -7.31 -11.47 9.42
N LEU A 201 -7.97 -11.56 10.58
CA LEU A 201 -9.43 -11.77 10.61
C LEU A 201 -10.23 -10.51 10.25
N MET A 202 -9.74 -9.32 10.61
CA MET A 202 -10.47 -8.05 10.45
C MET A 202 -10.18 -7.39 9.11
N TYR A 203 -8.90 -7.33 8.70
CA TYR A 203 -8.51 -6.55 7.52
C TYR A 203 -8.32 -7.42 6.28
N ASP A 204 -7.68 -8.59 6.41
CA ASP A 204 -7.40 -9.47 5.28
C ASP A 204 -8.65 -10.28 4.90
N LEU A 205 -9.24 -11.01 5.86
CA LEU A 205 -10.41 -11.86 5.64
C LEU A 205 -11.76 -11.13 5.81
N ARG A 206 -11.77 -10.01 6.55
CA ARG A 206 -12.97 -9.17 6.82
C ARG A 206 -14.15 -9.92 7.46
N VAL A 207 -13.84 -10.90 8.30
CA VAL A 207 -14.84 -11.71 9.04
C VAL A 207 -15.00 -11.26 10.50
N LEU A 208 -13.98 -10.65 11.09
CA LEU A 208 -14.05 -10.05 12.42
C LEU A 208 -14.63 -8.63 12.32
N LYS A 209 -15.62 -8.35 13.18
CA LYS A 209 -16.41 -7.11 13.16
C LYS A 209 -16.46 -6.47 14.55
N PRO A 210 -16.63 -5.13 14.65
CA PRO A 210 -16.68 -4.17 13.53
C PRO A 210 -15.33 -4.02 12.83
N TYR A 211 -15.31 -3.47 11.61
CA TYR A 211 -14.05 -3.02 11.01
C TYR A 211 -13.55 -1.84 11.83
N PHE A 212 -12.31 -1.90 12.32
CA PHE A 212 -11.74 -0.83 13.13
C PHE A 212 -10.99 0.18 12.27
N ASP A 213 -11.33 1.44 12.47
CA ASP A 213 -10.65 2.58 11.86
C ASP A 213 -10.49 3.66 12.94
N ILE A 214 -9.26 4.13 13.13
CA ILE A 214 -8.91 5.04 14.21
C ILE A 214 -9.60 6.40 14.09
N TYR A 215 -9.88 6.86 12.87
CA TYR A 215 -10.62 8.11 12.64
C TYR A 215 -12.10 7.94 13.00
N ASP A 216 -12.72 6.85 12.58
CA ASP A 216 -14.10 6.54 12.97
C ASP A 216 -14.23 6.32 14.49
N PHE A 217 -13.22 5.68 15.10
CA PHE A 217 -13.16 5.42 16.53
C PHE A 217 -13.00 6.72 17.32
N ALA A 218 -12.10 7.61 16.89
CA ALA A 218 -11.91 8.94 17.46
C ALA A 218 -13.19 9.79 17.43
N GLU A 219 -14.02 9.64 16.40
CA GLU A 219 -15.31 10.32 16.33
C GLU A 219 -16.37 9.76 17.31
N GLU A 220 -16.32 8.46 17.66
CA GLU A 220 -17.27 7.84 18.63
C GLU A 220 -16.77 7.95 20.08
N PHE A 221 -15.45 7.97 20.28
CA PHE A 221 -14.82 8.00 21.59
C PHE A 221 -14.95 9.38 22.24
N SER A 222 -15.66 9.46 23.35
CA SER A 222 -16.00 10.74 23.98
C SER A 222 -15.23 11.06 25.26
N GLU A 223 -14.40 10.14 25.77
CA GLU A 223 -13.72 10.33 27.05
C GLU A 223 -12.52 11.27 26.93
N GLU A 224 -11.76 11.17 25.84
CA GLU A 224 -10.67 12.07 25.52
C GLU A 224 -10.51 12.26 24.01
N GLU A 225 -9.79 13.32 23.61
CA GLU A 225 -9.47 13.57 22.20
C GLU A 225 -8.36 12.61 21.77
N ILE A 226 -8.61 11.86 20.70
CA ILE A 226 -7.63 10.95 20.12
C ILE A 226 -6.77 11.69 19.10
N ASP A 227 -5.46 11.67 19.31
CA ASP A 227 -4.48 12.16 18.34
C ASP A 227 -4.30 11.13 17.22
N THR A 228 -5.03 11.31 16.12
CA THR A 228 -4.94 10.47 14.92
C THR A 228 -3.65 10.69 14.11
N GLU A 229 -2.73 11.53 14.60
CA GLU A 229 -1.38 11.74 14.05
C GLU A 229 -0.29 11.31 15.05
N SER A 230 -0.66 10.49 16.04
CA SER A 230 0.25 10.03 17.09
C SER A 230 1.41 9.18 16.54
N ILE A 231 2.60 9.42 17.11
CA ILE A 231 3.82 8.59 16.95
C ILE A 231 3.99 7.57 18.09
N GLU A 232 3.05 7.52 19.03
CA GLU A 232 2.99 6.56 20.15
C GLU A 232 1.68 5.77 20.11
N ILE A 233 1.62 4.66 20.85
CA ILE A 233 0.39 3.85 20.95
C ILE A 233 -0.76 4.65 21.55
N ILE A 234 -1.84 4.77 20.79
CA ILE A 234 -3.13 5.30 21.24
C ILE A 234 -3.76 4.28 22.20
N GLN A 235 -3.65 4.57 23.50
CA GLN A 235 -4.07 3.64 24.56
C GLN A 235 -5.55 3.21 24.45
N PRO A 236 -6.53 4.10 24.18
CA PRO A 236 -7.92 3.68 23.98
C PRO A 236 -8.11 2.66 22.86
N ALA A 237 -7.35 2.78 21.76
CA ALA A 237 -7.39 1.84 20.65
C ALA A 237 -6.76 0.49 21.04
N LEU A 238 -5.63 0.50 21.75
CA LEU A 238 -5.01 -0.74 22.25
C LEU A 238 -5.93 -1.46 23.26
N GLU A 239 -6.54 -0.73 24.20
CA GLU A 239 -7.50 -1.28 25.15
C GLU A 239 -8.71 -1.90 24.44
N TYR A 240 -9.19 -1.28 23.36
CA TYR A 240 -10.23 -1.86 22.52
C TYR A 240 -9.78 -3.21 21.95
N MET A 241 -8.59 -3.31 21.36
CA MET A 241 -8.06 -4.56 20.81
C MET A 241 -7.83 -5.64 21.88
N ILE A 242 -7.35 -5.26 23.06
CA ILE A 242 -7.21 -6.17 24.21
C ILE A 242 -8.57 -6.76 24.59
N ASN A 243 -9.62 -5.94 24.62
CA ASN A 243 -10.94 -6.38 25.06
C ASN A 243 -11.80 -6.99 23.94
N LEU A 244 -11.42 -6.82 22.67
CA LEU A 244 -12.16 -7.35 21.52
C LEU A 244 -12.28 -8.88 21.60
N PRO A 245 -13.49 -9.45 21.72
CA PRO A 245 -13.68 -10.90 21.74
C PRO A 245 -13.51 -11.47 20.33
N ILE A 246 -12.72 -12.54 20.21
CA ILE A 246 -12.49 -13.23 18.94
C ILE A 246 -13.06 -14.65 19.03
N PRO A 247 -14.20 -14.93 18.39
CA PRO A 247 -14.78 -16.27 18.37
C PRO A 247 -13.85 -17.33 17.78
N LYS A 248 -13.77 -18.48 18.47
CA LYS A 248 -12.93 -19.63 18.08
C LYS A 248 -13.26 -20.19 16.69
N LYS A 249 -14.51 -20.03 16.22
CA LYS A 249 -14.93 -20.43 14.87
C LYS A 249 -14.13 -19.78 13.74
N TYR A 250 -13.46 -18.65 14.00
CA TYR A 250 -12.62 -17.98 13.01
C TYR A 250 -11.23 -18.59 12.89
N ALA A 251 -10.79 -19.40 13.84
CA ALA A 251 -9.42 -19.94 13.87
C ALA A 251 -9.10 -20.83 12.66
N GLU A 252 -10.08 -21.59 12.16
CA GLU A 252 -9.92 -22.42 10.96
C GLU A 252 -9.71 -21.60 9.67
N GLN A 253 -9.99 -20.30 9.69
CA GLN A 253 -9.85 -19.44 8.52
C GLN A 253 -8.46 -18.82 8.40
N VAL A 254 -7.69 -18.79 9.49
CA VAL A 254 -6.32 -18.27 9.51
C VAL A 254 -5.39 -19.37 8.97
N GLN A 255 -4.83 -19.12 7.78
CA GLN A 255 -3.94 -20.05 7.08
C GLN A 255 -2.50 -19.55 7.00
N GLU A 256 -2.35 -18.23 6.93
CA GLU A 256 -1.09 -17.53 6.76
C GLU A 256 -1.10 -16.29 7.67
N ILE A 257 0.08 -15.95 8.20
CA ILE A 257 0.36 -14.68 8.85
C ILE A 257 1.40 -13.94 8.03
N ASP A 258 1.15 -12.67 7.73
CA ASP A 258 2.11 -11.79 7.05
C ASP A 258 2.19 -10.46 7.80
N MET A 259 3.17 -10.34 8.69
CA MET A 259 3.42 -9.11 9.44
C MET A 259 4.20 -8.12 8.56
N ASP A 260 3.69 -6.89 8.42
CA ASP A 260 4.35 -5.79 7.72
C ASP A 260 4.15 -4.48 8.52
N GLY A 261 5.13 -3.58 8.45
CA GLY A 261 5.08 -2.29 9.14
C GLY A 261 3.88 -1.42 8.74
N GLY A 262 3.39 -1.58 7.51
CA GLY A 262 2.21 -0.91 6.97
C GLY A 262 0.88 -1.61 7.23
N ASN A 263 0.84 -2.70 8.01
CA ASN A 263 -0.40 -3.40 8.33
C ASN A 263 -1.39 -2.48 9.06
N GLU A 264 -2.67 -2.60 8.70
CA GLU A 264 -3.72 -1.70 9.20
C GLU A 264 -3.85 -1.75 10.72
N ILE A 265 -3.65 -2.91 11.36
CA ILE A 265 -3.72 -3.00 12.82
C ILE A 265 -2.69 -2.10 13.51
N TYR A 266 -1.48 -1.98 12.97
CA TYR A 266 -0.42 -1.16 13.57
C TYR A 266 -0.67 0.31 13.30
N MET A 267 -1.06 0.67 12.07
CA MET A 267 -1.42 2.04 11.70
C MET A 267 -2.63 2.57 12.48
N ASN A 268 -3.54 1.69 12.94
CA ASN A 268 -4.65 2.09 13.80
C ASN A 268 -4.25 2.31 15.26
N LEU A 269 -3.11 1.76 15.70
CA LEU A 269 -2.59 1.92 17.06
C LEU A 269 -1.56 3.04 17.15
N ILE A 270 -0.73 3.20 16.12
CA ILE A 270 0.28 4.25 15.97
C ILE A 270 0.20 4.78 14.52
N PRO A 271 -0.62 5.81 14.25
CA PRO A 271 -0.85 6.32 12.89
C PRO A 271 0.39 6.79 12.14
N GLN A 272 1.43 7.20 12.87
CA GLN A 272 2.71 7.66 12.30
C GLN A 272 3.86 6.66 12.52
N TRP A 273 3.57 5.38 12.77
CA TRP A 273 4.62 4.38 12.93
C TRP A 273 5.37 4.17 11.62
N ASP A 274 6.69 4.22 11.69
CA ASP A 274 7.57 4.02 10.54
C ASP A 274 7.99 2.56 10.36
N GLY A 275 7.63 1.68 11.30
CA GLY A 275 7.98 0.27 11.28
C GLY A 275 9.43 -0.04 11.67
N GLU A 276 10.20 0.95 12.14
CA GLU A 276 11.64 0.80 12.37
C GLU A 276 12.01 0.38 13.81
N ASP A 277 11.02 0.23 14.70
CA ASP A 277 11.22 -0.18 16.09
C ASP A 277 10.59 -1.53 16.46
N GLU A 278 10.90 -2.01 17.66
CA GLU A 278 10.54 -3.34 18.17
C GLU A 278 9.11 -3.38 18.78
N THR A 279 8.30 -2.32 18.63
CA THR A 279 7.04 -2.14 19.37
C THR A 279 6.06 -3.31 19.16
N PHE A 280 5.95 -3.80 17.92
CA PHE A 280 5.04 -4.89 17.55
C PHE A 280 5.74 -6.24 17.34
N ASP A 281 6.99 -6.37 17.79
CA ASP A 281 7.73 -7.63 17.67
C ASP A 281 6.99 -8.81 18.33
N LEU A 282 6.92 -9.92 17.61
CA LEU A 282 6.35 -11.17 18.09
C LEU A 282 7.44 -12.03 18.74
N ASN A 283 7.88 -11.64 19.94
CA ASN A 283 9.01 -12.30 20.61
C ASN A 283 8.63 -13.43 21.58
N GLU A 284 7.39 -13.45 22.08
CA GLU A 284 6.98 -14.28 23.22
C GLU A 284 5.64 -15.01 22.99
N VAL A 285 5.32 -15.40 21.75
CA VAL A 285 4.11 -16.21 21.50
C VAL A 285 4.29 -17.63 22.05
N GLY A 286 3.23 -18.18 22.65
CA GLY A 286 3.21 -19.55 23.16
C GLY A 286 2.77 -20.59 22.12
N VAL A 287 3.26 -21.83 22.24
CA VAL A 287 2.86 -22.94 21.37
C VAL A 287 1.36 -23.26 21.48
N GLU A 288 0.78 -23.12 22.69
CA GLU A 288 -0.65 -23.33 22.91
C GLU A 288 -1.50 -22.25 22.24
N GLU A 289 -0.98 -21.02 22.13
CA GLU A 289 -1.67 -19.95 21.40
C GLU A 289 -1.71 -20.29 19.90
N LEU A 290 -0.59 -20.73 19.32
CA LEU A 290 -0.48 -21.14 17.91
C LEU A 290 -1.39 -22.35 17.61
N ARG A 291 -1.44 -23.35 18.50
CA ARG A 291 -2.26 -24.57 18.33
C ARG A 291 -3.77 -24.30 18.28
N GLN A 292 -4.23 -23.11 18.63
CA GLN A 292 -5.63 -22.73 18.42
C GLN A 292 -6.00 -22.61 16.94
N PHE A 293 -5.02 -22.46 16.03
CA PHE A 293 -5.20 -22.24 14.60
C PHE A 293 -4.79 -23.49 13.80
N PRO A 294 -5.70 -24.46 13.61
CA PRO A 294 -5.35 -25.77 13.07
C PRO A 294 -4.94 -25.76 11.58
N ASN A 295 -5.21 -24.66 10.87
CA ASN A 295 -4.91 -24.52 9.45
C ASN A 295 -3.80 -23.49 9.17
N LEU A 296 -3.18 -22.91 10.20
CA LEU A 296 -2.06 -22.00 10.03
C LEU A 296 -0.83 -22.82 9.64
N GLU A 297 -0.35 -22.64 8.41
CA GLU A 297 0.76 -23.42 7.83
C GLU A 297 2.03 -22.58 7.72
N GLU A 298 1.91 -21.28 7.44
CA GLU A 298 3.03 -20.39 7.21
C GLU A 298 2.88 -19.03 7.89
N ALA A 299 4.01 -18.42 8.26
CA ALA A 299 4.05 -17.10 8.89
C ALA A 299 5.31 -16.31 8.52
N THR A 300 5.16 -15.05 8.12
CA THR A 300 6.22 -14.04 8.10
C THR A 300 6.03 -13.11 9.28
N ILE A 301 7.02 -13.00 10.17
CA ILE A 301 6.89 -12.26 11.43
C ILE A 301 7.97 -11.19 11.62
N MET A 302 7.63 -10.12 12.35
CA MET A 302 8.59 -9.18 12.92
C MET A 302 9.06 -9.69 14.28
N SER A 303 10.38 -9.82 14.48
CA SER A 303 10.94 -10.28 15.75
C SER A 303 12.44 -9.96 15.90
N SER A 304 12.80 -9.18 16.90
CA SER A 304 14.19 -9.02 17.39
C SER A 304 14.77 -10.28 18.04
N ASN A 305 13.94 -11.27 18.37
CA ASN A 305 14.35 -12.56 18.95
C ASN A 305 13.94 -13.77 18.09
N PHE A 306 14.07 -13.63 16.76
CA PHE A 306 13.58 -14.62 15.79
C PHE A 306 14.02 -16.06 16.09
N LYS A 307 15.27 -16.25 16.53
CA LYS A 307 15.81 -17.59 16.82
C LYS A 307 15.00 -18.33 17.90
N GLN A 308 14.57 -17.63 18.95
CA GLN A 308 13.80 -18.24 20.03
C GLN A 308 12.38 -18.52 19.58
N VAL A 309 11.72 -17.53 18.98
CA VAL A 309 10.32 -17.69 18.57
C VAL A 309 10.15 -18.71 17.45
N LYS A 310 11.13 -18.83 16.53
CA LYS A 310 11.13 -19.87 15.50
C LYS A 310 11.00 -21.28 16.09
N ALA A 311 11.63 -21.56 17.24
CA ALA A 311 11.52 -22.87 17.87
C ALA A 311 10.08 -23.17 18.34
N VAL A 312 9.31 -22.14 18.69
CA VAL A 312 7.90 -22.27 19.08
C VAL A 312 7.03 -22.58 17.86
N PHE A 313 7.24 -21.88 16.74
CA PHE A 313 6.57 -22.16 15.46
C PHE A 313 6.92 -23.56 14.94
N ASP A 314 8.19 -23.96 15.01
CA ASP A 314 8.63 -25.31 14.62
C ASP A 314 7.95 -26.40 15.49
N GLU A 315 7.73 -26.15 16.79
CA GLU A 315 6.99 -27.07 17.66
C GLU A 315 5.48 -27.13 17.34
N ALA A 316 4.91 -26.01 16.87
CA ALA A 316 3.53 -25.95 16.38
C ALA A 316 3.36 -26.59 14.99
N GLY A 317 4.46 -26.84 14.27
CA GLY A 317 4.43 -27.38 12.91
C GLY A 317 4.12 -26.33 11.84
N ILE A 318 4.51 -25.08 12.08
CA ILE A 318 4.24 -23.93 11.21
C ILE A 318 5.57 -23.43 10.64
N ASP A 319 5.64 -23.26 9.32
CA ASP A 319 6.82 -22.71 8.66
C ASP A 319 6.88 -21.20 8.92
N VAL A 320 8.01 -20.69 9.43
CA VAL A 320 8.14 -19.28 9.79
C VAL A 320 9.39 -18.63 9.21
N GLU A 321 9.20 -17.43 8.65
CA GLU A 321 10.25 -16.55 8.13
C GLU A 321 10.28 -15.23 8.94
N LEU A 322 11.45 -14.60 8.96
CA LEU A 322 11.64 -13.27 9.51
C LEU A 322 11.43 -12.25 8.39
N LEU A 323 10.67 -11.19 8.66
CA LEU A 323 10.45 -10.07 7.74
C LEU A 323 11.76 -9.41 7.27
#